data_AF-A0A9W3XBY9-F1
#
_entry.id   AF-A0A9W3XBY9-F1
#
_cell.length_a   1.000
_cell.length_b   1.000
_cell.length_c   1.000
_cell.angle_alpha   90.00
_cell.angle_beta   90.00
_cell.angle_gamma   90.00
#
_symmetry.space_group_name_H-M   'P 1'
#
loop_
_entity.id
_entity.type
_entity.pdbx_description
1 polymer ?
#
loop_
_entity_poly.entity_id
_entity_poly.type
_entity_poly.pdbx_seq_one_letter_code
_entity_poly.pdbx_strand_id
1 'polypeptide(L)'
;MHKTFSCVRFVYNRMLTERKEVYEKYKNDKEQLKKQKPPTSTKYKAEFEWLKEMDSLALANAQINLQTAYKNFFSSQNDFPTFKSNI
;
A
#
# COMPACT_ATOMS: atom_id res chain seq x y z
N MET A 1 -16.40 8.07 -11.53
CA MET A 1 -15.64 6.81 -11.51
C MET A 1 -14.13 7.01 -11.72
N HIS A 2 -13.67 7.84 -12.67
CA HIS A 2 -12.23 8.09 -12.90
C HIS A 2 -11.44 8.64 -11.70
N LYS A 3 -12.04 9.52 -10.89
CA LYS A 3 -11.40 10.07 -9.67
C LYS A 3 -11.09 8.96 -8.66
N THR A 4 -12.05 8.08 -8.38
CA THR A 4 -11.90 6.97 -7.41
C THR A 4 -10.73 6.06 -7.76
N PHE A 5 -10.63 5.60 -9.01
CA PHE A 5 -9.51 4.74 -9.43
C PHE A 5 -8.16 5.46 -9.31
N SER A 6 -8.10 6.75 -9.65
CA SER A 6 -6.87 7.54 -9.54
C SER A 6 -6.43 7.70 -8.09
N CYS A 7 -7.37 7.91 -7.17
CA CYS A 7 -7.11 7.99 -5.73
C CYS A 7 -6.64 6.64 -5.16
N VAL A 8 -7.28 5.54 -5.55
CA VAL A 8 -6.91 4.18 -5.14
C VAL A 8 -5.51 3.82 -5.63
N ARG A 9 -5.16 4.15 -6.88
CA ARG A 9 -3.80 3.96 -7.43
C ARG A 9 -2.77 4.79 -6.69
N PHE A 10 -3.07 6.06 -6.43
CA PHE A 10 -2.20 6.95 -5.65
C PHE A 10 -1.91 6.36 -4.27
N VAL A 11 -2.95 5.98 -3.52
CA VAL A 11 -2.81 5.42 -2.18
C VAL A 11 -2.04 4.10 -2.22
N TYR A 12 -2.33 3.20 -3.16
CA TYR A 12 -1.54 1.97 -3.35
C TYR A 12 -0.05 2.26 -3.56
N ASN A 13 0.28 3.18 -4.49
CA ASN A 13 1.67 3.50 -4.81
C ASN A 13 2.38 4.20 -3.65
N ARG A 14 1.69 5.07 -2.91
CA ARG A 14 2.23 5.71 -1.71
C ARG A 14 2.56 4.66 -0.63
N MET A 15 1.63 3.76 -0.34
CA MET A 15 1.86 2.65 0.58
C MET A 15 3.00 1.74 0.14
N LEU A 16 3.08 1.42 -1.16
CA LEU A 16 4.14 0.59 -1.70
C LEU A 16 5.52 1.24 -1.51
N THR A 17 5.63 2.56 -1.68
CA THR A 17 6.88 3.30 -1.44
C THR A 17 7.35 3.14 0.00
N GLU A 18 6.48 3.43 0.98
CA GLU A 18 6.82 3.28 2.40
C GLU A 18 7.17 1.82 2.76
N ARG A 19 6.41 0.86 2.21
CA ARG A 19 6.64 -0.56 2.47
C ARG A 19 7.95 -1.06 1.85
N LYS A 20 8.36 -0.52 0.70
CA LYS A 20 9.66 -0.80 0.09
C LYS A 20 10.79 -0.34 0.99
N GLU A 21 10.74 0.89 1.49
CA GLU A 21 11.75 1.43 2.41
C GLU A 21 11.88 0.56 3.68
N VAL A 22 10.74 0.19 4.26
CA VAL A 22 10.69 -0.72 5.41
C VAL A 22 11.28 -2.09 5.08
N TYR A 23 10.90 -2.67 3.94
CA TYR A 23 11.43 -3.97 3.52
C TYR A 23 12.94 -3.91 3.31
N GLU A 24 13.46 -2.95 2.55
CA GLU A 24 14.90 -2.81 2.31
C GLU A 24 15.70 -2.66 3.61
N LYS A 25 15.14 -1.92 4.58
CA LYS A 25 15.77 -1.73 5.89
C LYS A 25 15.81 -2.99 6.75
N TYR A 26 14.77 -3.84 6.69
CA TYR A 26 14.59 -4.96 7.62
C TYR A 26 14.55 -6.34 6.94
N LYS A 27 14.81 -6.47 5.63
CA LYS A 27 14.73 -7.76 4.90
C LYS A 27 15.64 -8.85 5.47
N ASN A 28 16.72 -8.45 6.13
CA ASN A 28 17.66 -9.36 6.80
C ASN A 28 17.29 -9.65 8.27
N ASP A 29 16.33 -8.93 8.85
CA ASP A 29 15.82 -9.11 10.21
C ASP A 29 14.31 -9.37 10.17
N LYS A 30 13.96 -10.66 10.08
CA LYS A 30 12.57 -11.11 9.96
C LYS A 30 11.72 -10.70 11.17
N GLU A 31 12.31 -10.62 12.36
CA GLU A 31 11.57 -10.27 13.58
C GLU A 31 11.27 -8.78 13.62
N GLN A 32 12.21 -7.93 13.21
CA GLN A 32 11.93 -6.49 13.05
C GLN A 32 10.95 -6.23 11.92
N LEU A 33 11.05 -6.94 10.79
CA LEU A 33 10.14 -6.77 9.66
C LEU A 33 8.68 -7.11 10.02
N LYS A 34 8.46 -8.18 10.80
CA LYS A 34 7.12 -8.57 11.29
C LYS A 34 6.49 -7.53 12.22
N LYS A 35 7.30 -6.77 12.97
CA LYS A 35 6.81 -5.71 13.88
C LYS A 35 6.32 -4.46 13.16
N GLN A 36 6.69 -4.28 11.88
CA GLN A 36 6.34 -3.09 11.12
C GLN A 36 4.88 -3.13 10.69
N LYS A 37 4.10 -2.18 11.18
CA LYS A 37 2.68 -2.05 10.83
C LYS A 37 2.54 -1.35 9.47
N PRO A 38 1.66 -1.86 8.58
CA PRO A 38 1.35 -1.15 7.36
C PRO A 38 0.63 0.18 7.68
N PRO A 39 0.86 1.23 6.88
CA PRO A 39 0.10 2.47 6.99
C PRO A 39 -1.39 2.24 6.68
N THR A 40 -2.24 3.06 7.30
CA THR A 40 -3.71 2.99 7.16
C THR A 40 -4.23 4.11 6.26
N SER A 41 -5.41 3.91 5.67
CA SER A 41 -6.10 4.94 4.88
C SER A 41 -6.33 6.24 5.67
N THR A 42 -6.52 6.16 7.00
CA THR A 42 -6.66 7.31 7.89
C THR A 42 -5.44 8.23 7.88
N LYS A 43 -4.23 7.64 7.89
CA LYS A 43 -2.97 8.40 7.79
C LYS A 43 -2.97 9.25 6.51
N TYR A 44 -3.33 8.65 5.39
CA TYR A 44 -3.34 9.36 4.11
C TYR A 44 -4.44 10.41 3.99
N LYS A 45 -5.62 10.20 4.59
CA LYS A 45 -6.65 11.23 4.65
C LYS A 45 -6.23 12.44 5.49
N ALA A 46 -5.34 12.25 6.48
CA ALA A 46 -4.77 13.35 7.25
C ALA A 46 -3.68 14.10 6.47
N GLU A 47 -2.81 13.38 5.74
CA GLU A 47 -1.74 13.97 4.93
C GLU A 47 -2.24 14.63 3.64
N PHE A 48 -3.30 14.09 3.03
CA PHE A 48 -3.82 14.52 1.73
C PHE A 48 -5.32 14.82 1.86
N GLU A 49 -5.66 16.09 2.05
CA GLU A 49 -7.04 16.50 2.33
C GLU A 49 -8.03 16.12 1.23
N TRP A 50 -7.59 16.12 -0.03
CA TRP A 50 -8.41 15.70 -1.18
C TRP A 50 -8.82 14.21 -1.14
N LEU A 51 -8.16 13.37 -0.31
CA LEU A 51 -8.60 12.00 -0.05
C LEU A 51 -9.76 11.92 0.95
N LYS A 52 -10.06 12.98 1.71
CA LYS A 52 -11.18 12.99 2.68
C LYS A 52 -12.52 12.79 1.98
N GLU A 53 -12.67 13.34 0.77
CA GLU A 53 -13.85 13.20 -0.10
C GLU A 53 -14.01 11.81 -0.71
N MET A 54 -12.98 10.96 -0.64
CA MET A 54 -13.02 9.63 -1.26
C MET A 54 -13.68 8.60 -0.34
N ASP A 55 -14.42 7.71 -0.99
CA ASP A 55 -15.03 6.55 -0.37
C ASP A 55 -14.01 5.73 0.42
N SER A 56 -14.28 5.53 1.71
CA SER A 56 -13.35 4.86 2.63
C SER A 56 -13.15 3.40 2.27
N LEU A 57 -14.15 2.74 1.66
CA LEU A 57 -14.06 1.35 1.23
C LEU A 57 -13.12 1.20 0.03
N ALA A 58 -13.16 2.13 -0.93
CA ALA A 58 -12.23 2.17 -2.04
C ALA A 58 -10.77 2.29 -1.57
N LEU A 59 -10.50 3.16 -0.60
CA LEU A 59 -9.15 3.32 -0.02
C LEU A 59 -8.72 2.10 0.81
N ALA A 60 -9.64 1.47 1.54
CA ALA A 60 -9.38 0.21 2.22
C ALA A 60 -9.02 -0.91 1.23
N ASN A 61 -9.69 -0.97 0.07
CA ASN A 61 -9.37 -1.91 -0.98
C ASN A 61 -7.95 -1.71 -1.56
N ALA A 62 -7.45 -0.47 -1.63
CA ALA A 62 -6.05 -0.22 -1.99
C ALA A 62 -5.08 -0.92 -1.02
N GLN A 63 -5.37 -0.83 0.28
CA GLN A 63 -4.56 -1.45 1.34
C GLN A 63 -4.64 -2.98 1.28
N ILE A 64 -5.84 -3.54 1.13
CA ILE A 64 -6.07 -5.00 1.01
C ILE A 64 -5.31 -5.54 -0.21
N ASN A 65 -5.39 -4.85 -1.36
CA ASN A 65 -4.67 -5.26 -2.56
C ASN A 65 -3.15 -5.29 -2.36
N LEU A 66 -2.59 -4.31 -1.63
CA LEU A 66 -1.16 -4.31 -1.34
C LEU A 66 -0.77 -5.42 -0.37
N GLN A 67 -1.59 -5.66 0.67
CA GLN A 67 -1.36 -6.75 1.61
C GLN A 67 -1.37 -8.11 0.91
N THR A 68 -2.32 -8.35 0.01
CA THR A 68 -2.38 -9.57 -0.81
C THR A 68 -1.13 -9.71 -1.69
N ALA A 69 -0.67 -8.63 -2.32
CA ALA A 69 0.54 -8.67 -3.14
C ALA A 69 1.78 -9.06 -2.30
N TYR A 70 1.95 -8.48 -1.11
CA TYR A 70 3.04 -8.85 -0.19
C TYR A 70 2.88 -10.28 0.34
N LYS A 71 1.65 -10.72 0.64
CA LYS A 71 1.39 -12.10 1.06
C LYS A 71 1.85 -13.09 -0.01
N ASN A 72 1.51 -12.83 -1.28
CA ASN A 72 1.91 -13.68 -2.40
C ASN A 72 3.41 -13.65 -2.64
N PHE A 73 4.05 -12.49 -2.46
CA PHE A 73 5.52 -12.38 -2.50
C PHE A 73 6.19 -13.23 -1.42
N PHE A 74 5.75 -13.14 -0.17
CA PHE A 74 6.33 -13.92 0.93
C PHE A 74 6.00 -15.43 0.86
N SER A 75 4.95 -15.82 0.15
CA SER A 75 4.64 -17.23 -0.13
C SER A 75 5.29 -17.76 -1.41
N SER A 76 6.19 -17.00 -2.03
CA SER A 76 6.87 -17.34 -3.29
C SER A 76 5.92 -17.61 -4.47
N GLN A 77 4.70 -17.06 -4.43
CA GLN A 77 3.72 -17.19 -5.50
C GLN A 77 3.89 -16.13 -6.58
N ASN A 78 4.35 -14.93 -6.21
CA ASN A 78 4.55 -13.80 -7.11
C ASN A 78 5.86 -13.07 -6.78
N ASP A 79 6.32 -12.24 -7.71
CA ASP A 79 7.43 -11.31 -7.48
C ASP A 79 7.05 -10.16 -6.54
N PHE A 80 8.07 -9.37 -6.17
CA PHE A 80 7.91 -8.21 -5.31
C PHE A 80 6.87 -7.22 -5.88
N PRO A 81 5.99 -6.62 -5.07
CA PRO A 81 4.95 -5.73 -5.56
C PRO A 81 5.48 -4.53 -6.37
N THR A 82 4.85 -4.26 -7.51
CA THR A 82 5.22 -3.17 -8.43
C THR A 82 4.22 -2.01 -8.36
N PHE A 83 4.67 -0.82 -8.79
CA PHE A 83 3.80 0.34 -8.86
C PHE A 83 2.69 0.13 -9.88
N LYS A 84 1.48 0.61 -9.58
CA LYS A 84 0.37 0.62 -10.52
C LYS A 84 0.59 1.75 -11.54
N SER A 85 0.52 1.39 -12.82
CA SER A 85 0.62 2.34 -13.93
C SER A 85 -0.61 3.24 -14.01
N ASN A 86 -0.38 4.48 -14.45
CA ASN A 86 -1.42 5.41 -14.86
C ASN A 86 -1.57 5.33 -16.39
N ILE A 87 -2.21 4.27 -16.87
CA ILE A 87 -2.64 4.17 -18.27
C ILE A 87 -4.17 4.10 -18.25
#